data_AF-A0A6C0EP74-F1
#
_entry.id   AF-A0A6C0EP74-F1
#
_cell.length_a   1.000
_cell.length_b   1.000
_cell.length_c   1.000
_cell.angle_alpha   90.00
_cell.angle_beta   90.00
_cell.angle_gamma   90.00
#
_symmetry.space_group_name_H-M   'P 1'
#
loop_
_entity.id
_entity.type
_entity.pdbx_description
1 polymer ?
#
loop_
_entity_poly.entity_id
_entity_poly.type
_entity_poly.pdbx_seq_one_letter_code
_entity_poly.pdbx_strand_id
1 'polypeptide(L)'
;MKNEKINHPAAHQSDRVGKLDFSTKKILTFQTMITNTILAVQQYKTKDVLGASELNVCIQSLESLYAELNTLKIMVDSKAKYLDFDEILTRLQKINNELSSIFRNFGTHNIEDLIAVAFASDFIKKTITKENKDKYELLKKYVHPISYKAMAWKDNDGENKKTLAKNRIVEDFMIVESAQNFECFDLARTSRKFNTKVYGIKVAIKNQDERKTLIISGLVDDIIVNCSNHVFIKNKIQSLYDEKPNDPDFLTSDFGRFVNTLTIKELLIYGNDELYQRFIGYLTQVNLIKQKPISQNVKEFISCELYGQRQTLIQLLMKNSDPEFQYLAYLLYDLLTNDGNGNGPDTIEQTVLFDSLPWNIKKFFRDAMKTTLKYTKDLSNFDSSKIPIEQQICLLKATDNVKEKAMVKL
;
A
#
# COMPACT_ATOMS: atom_id res chain seq x y z
N MET A 1 -54.96 31.65 -52.16
CA MET A 1 -54.30 31.87 -50.85
C MET A 1 -54.07 30.50 -50.20
N LYS A 2 -52.89 29.93 -50.37
CA LYS A 2 -52.47 28.69 -49.67
C LYS A 2 -51.68 29.13 -48.44
N ASN A 3 -52.20 28.84 -47.25
CA ASN A 3 -51.46 28.99 -46.00
C ASN A 3 -50.49 27.82 -45.88
N GLU A 4 -49.21 28.06 -46.18
CA GLU A 4 -48.14 27.17 -45.78
C GLU A 4 -47.94 27.28 -44.27
N LYS A 5 -48.24 26.20 -43.55
CA LYS A 5 -47.83 26.02 -42.16
C LYS A 5 -46.30 25.88 -42.15
N ILE A 6 -45.64 26.92 -41.65
CA ILE A 6 -44.21 26.88 -41.28
C ILE A 6 -44.04 25.76 -40.25
N ASN A 7 -43.32 24.73 -40.64
CA ASN A 7 -43.03 23.58 -39.80
C ASN A 7 -41.53 23.62 -39.46
N HIS A 8 -41.20 24.06 -38.24
CA HIS A 8 -39.96 23.73 -37.53
C HIS A 8 -40.19 24.02 -36.02
N PRO A 9 -39.58 23.26 -35.07
CA PRO A 9 -38.24 22.66 -35.18
C PRO A 9 -38.07 21.24 -34.58
N ALA A 10 -37.66 20.27 -35.39
CA ALA A 10 -37.10 19.00 -34.91
C ALA A 10 -35.67 19.16 -34.31
N ALA A 11 -34.94 20.22 -34.70
CA ALA A 11 -33.57 20.47 -34.25
C ALA A 11 -33.46 20.92 -32.77
N HIS A 12 -34.41 21.72 -32.28
CA HIS A 12 -34.42 22.22 -30.89
C HIS A 12 -34.79 21.14 -29.86
N GLN A 13 -35.59 20.13 -30.25
CA GLN A 13 -35.90 18.99 -29.39
C GLN A 13 -34.67 18.08 -29.20
N SER A 14 -33.87 17.89 -30.24
CA SER A 14 -32.65 17.07 -30.18
C SER A 14 -31.60 17.65 -29.23
N ASP A 15 -31.36 18.96 -29.26
CA ASP A 15 -30.40 19.64 -28.38
C ASP A 15 -30.84 19.62 -26.90
N ARG A 16 -32.14 19.83 -26.65
CA ARG A 16 -32.72 19.77 -25.30
C ARG A 16 -32.62 18.38 -24.68
N VAL A 17 -32.90 17.33 -25.46
CA VAL A 17 -32.80 15.93 -24.99
C VAL A 17 -31.34 15.60 -24.66
N GLY A 18 -30.39 16.04 -25.49
CA GLY A 18 -28.95 15.87 -25.22
C GLY A 18 -28.49 16.54 -23.93
N LYS A 19 -28.92 17.78 -23.68
CA LYS A 19 -28.59 18.52 -22.45
C LYS A 19 -29.19 17.85 -21.19
N LEU A 20 -30.42 17.38 -21.26
CA LEU A 20 -31.06 16.64 -20.14
C LEU A 20 -30.33 15.33 -19.82
N ASP A 21 -29.95 14.57 -20.86
CA ASP A 21 -29.20 13.33 -20.70
C ASP A 21 -27.82 13.58 -20.09
N PHE A 22 -27.10 14.61 -20.58
CA PHE A 22 -25.82 15.04 -20.02
C PHE A 22 -25.94 15.41 -18.54
N SER A 23 -26.85 16.32 -18.18
CA SER A 23 -27.06 16.74 -16.79
C SER A 23 -27.43 15.57 -15.90
N THR A 24 -28.33 14.68 -16.36
CA THR A 24 -28.72 13.49 -15.60
C THR A 24 -27.53 12.57 -15.33
N LYS A 25 -26.74 12.25 -16.36
CA LYS A 25 -25.55 11.40 -16.22
C LYS A 25 -24.53 12.02 -15.28
N LYS A 26 -24.29 13.33 -15.39
CA LYS A 26 -23.34 14.06 -14.53
C LYS A 26 -23.79 14.06 -13.07
N ILE A 27 -25.08 14.28 -12.80
CA ILE A 27 -25.65 14.22 -11.44
C ILE A 27 -25.45 12.82 -10.84
N LEU A 28 -25.83 11.76 -11.56
CA LEU A 28 -25.69 10.37 -11.09
C LEU A 28 -24.23 9.99 -10.83
N THR A 29 -23.33 10.46 -11.69
CA THR A 29 -21.89 10.27 -11.54
C THR A 29 -21.40 10.92 -10.25
N PHE A 30 -21.75 12.18 -9.99
CA PHE A 30 -21.35 12.87 -8.77
C PHE A 30 -21.97 12.26 -7.50
N GLN A 31 -23.22 11.80 -7.55
CA GLN A 31 -23.84 11.08 -6.44
C GLN A 31 -23.05 9.79 -6.12
N THR A 32 -22.68 9.03 -7.15
CA THR A 32 -21.88 7.80 -7.01
C THR A 32 -20.49 8.10 -6.43
N MET A 33 -19.82 9.14 -6.94
CA MET A 33 -18.53 9.61 -6.43
C MET A 33 -18.62 9.97 -4.94
N ILE A 34 -19.67 10.69 -4.53
CA ILE A 34 -19.88 11.07 -3.12
C ILE A 34 -20.05 9.82 -2.25
N THR A 35 -20.93 8.89 -2.62
CA THR A 35 -21.16 7.66 -1.86
C THR A 35 -19.88 6.84 -1.71
N ASN A 36 -19.12 6.66 -2.80
CA ASN A 36 -17.84 5.95 -2.76
C ASN A 36 -16.81 6.67 -1.89
N THR A 37 -16.78 8.01 -1.94
CA THR A 37 -15.89 8.83 -1.12
C THR A 37 -16.21 8.68 0.37
N ILE A 38 -17.50 8.69 0.76
CA ILE A 38 -17.92 8.46 2.15
C ILE A 38 -17.40 7.13 2.68
N LEU A 39 -17.53 6.05 1.91
CA LEU A 39 -17.01 4.73 2.30
C LEU A 39 -15.48 4.73 2.42
N ALA A 40 -14.78 5.39 1.47
CA ALA A 40 -13.32 5.46 1.49
C ALA A 40 -12.79 6.23 2.71
N VAL A 41 -13.34 7.40 3.03
CA VAL A 41 -12.83 8.22 4.15
C VAL A 41 -13.06 7.57 5.52
N GLN A 42 -14.09 6.74 5.65
CA GLN A 42 -14.29 5.89 6.84
C GLN A 42 -13.14 4.88 6.99
N GLN A 43 -12.75 4.20 5.90
CA GLN A 43 -11.60 3.30 5.90
C GLN A 43 -10.27 4.04 6.13
N TYR A 44 -10.15 5.27 5.63
CA TYR A 44 -8.96 6.08 5.84
C TYR A 44 -8.80 6.47 7.31
N LYS A 45 -9.90 6.70 8.04
CA LYS A 45 -9.85 6.87 9.50
C LYS A 45 -9.38 5.61 10.21
N THR A 46 -9.89 4.42 9.85
CA THR A 46 -9.45 3.17 10.49
C THR A 46 -7.98 2.85 10.20
N LYS A 47 -7.47 3.30 9.06
CA LYS A 47 -6.04 3.21 8.70
C LYS A 47 -5.19 4.37 9.24
N ASP A 48 -5.73 5.20 10.14
CA ASP A 48 -5.05 6.38 10.72
C ASP A 48 -4.59 7.41 9.67
N VAL A 49 -5.12 7.39 8.45
CA VAL A 49 -4.82 8.39 7.43
C VAL A 49 -5.53 9.72 7.71
N LEU A 50 -6.77 9.65 8.20
CA LEU A 50 -7.56 10.83 8.60
C LEU A 50 -7.91 10.77 10.09
N GLY A 51 -7.89 11.92 10.76
CA GLY A 51 -8.40 12.09 12.11
C GLY A 51 -9.93 12.19 12.15
N ALA A 52 -10.50 12.10 13.35
CA ALA A 52 -11.95 12.21 13.54
C ALA A 52 -12.52 13.57 13.10
N SER A 53 -11.79 14.67 13.32
CA SER A 53 -12.18 16.01 12.88
C SER A 53 -12.22 16.11 11.36
N GLU A 54 -11.16 15.64 10.68
CA GLU A 54 -11.07 15.63 9.21
C GLU A 54 -12.18 14.79 8.58
N LEU A 55 -12.48 13.62 9.17
CA LEU A 55 -13.61 12.79 8.74
C LEU A 55 -14.93 13.57 8.83
N ASN A 56 -15.22 14.19 9.98
CA ASN A 56 -16.49 14.90 10.18
C ASN A 56 -16.67 16.05 9.19
N VAL A 57 -15.62 16.85 8.97
CA VAL A 57 -15.64 17.95 7.99
C VAL A 57 -15.90 17.44 6.57
N CYS A 58 -15.23 16.35 6.19
CA CYS A 58 -15.41 15.74 4.88
C CYS A 58 -16.85 15.22 4.68
N ILE A 59 -17.38 14.46 5.65
CA ILE A 59 -18.73 13.89 5.58
C ILE A 59 -19.80 14.99 5.50
N GLN A 60 -19.70 16.04 6.31
CA GLN A 60 -20.66 17.16 6.26
C GLN A 60 -20.64 17.87 4.90
N SER A 61 -19.45 18.05 4.33
CA SER A 61 -19.30 18.67 3.00
C SER A 61 -19.92 17.80 1.91
N LEU A 62 -19.67 16.49 1.96
CA LEU A 62 -20.24 15.51 1.03
C LEU A 62 -21.77 15.40 1.14
N GLU A 63 -22.32 15.42 2.35
CA GLU A 63 -23.76 15.40 2.60
C GLU A 63 -24.45 16.64 2.00
N SER A 64 -23.88 17.83 2.21
CA SER A 64 -24.36 19.08 1.63
C SER A 64 -24.39 19.02 0.09
N LEU A 65 -23.30 18.56 -0.52
CA LEU A 65 -23.23 18.38 -1.98
C LEU A 65 -24.26 17.38 -2.51
N TYR A 66 -24.49 16.28 -1.78
CA TYR A 66 -25.47 15.27 -2.16
C TYR A 66 -26.90 15.82 -2.12
N ALA A 67 -27.23 16.62 -1.10
CA ALA A 67 -28.52 17.31 -1.02
C ALA A 67 -28.71 18.31 -2.18
N GLU A 68 -27.65 19.02 -2.58
CA GLU A 68 -27.70 19.91 -3.74
C GLU A 68 -27.96 19.11 -5.04
N LEU A 69 -27.29 17.98 -5.22
CA LEU A 69 -27.49 17.09 -6.37
C LEU A 69 -28.91 16.52 -6.42
N ASN A 70 -29.51 16.16 -5.28
CA ASN A 70 -30.92 15.73 -5.23
C ASN A 70 -31.86 16.83 -5.70
N THR A 71 -31.59 18.08 -5.30
CA THR A 71 -32.37 19.24 -5.75
C THR A 71 -32.26 19.42 -7.27
N LEU A 72 -31.04 19.35 -7.82
CA LEU A 72 -30.82 19.40 -9.27
C LEU A 72 -31.49 18.23 -9.99
N LYS A 73 -31.50 17.03 -9.40
CA LYS A 73 -32.13 15.85 -9.97
C LYS A 73 -33.63 16.05 -10.12
N ILE A 74 -34.30 16.57 -9.09
CA ILE A 74 -35.73 16.90 -9.13
C ILE A 74 -36.01 17.95 -10.21
N MET A 75 -35.18 18.99 -10.32
CA MET A 75 -35.32 20.03 -11.36
C MET A 75 -35.25 19.42 -12.76
N VAL A 76 -34.26 18.58 -13.03
CA VAL A 76 -34.06 17.91 -14.33
C VAL A 76 -35.20 16.91 -14.64
N ASP A 77 -35.65 16.15 -13.65
CA ASP A 77 -36.68 15.11 -13.81
C ASP A 77 -38.09 15.68 -13.95
N SER A 78 -38.35 16.86 -13.37
CA SER A 78 -39.64 17.56 -13.49
C SER A 78 -39.98 17.94 -14.94
N LYS A 79 -39.00 17.89 -15.86
CA LYS A 79 -39.14 18.22 -17.29
C LYS A 79 -39.90 19.53 -17.54
N ALA A 80 -39.76 20.51 -16.65
CA ALA A 80 -40.45 21.79 -16.74
C ALA A 80 -40.25 22.41 -18.12
N LYS A 81 -41.32 23.00 -18.69
CA LYS A 81 -41.32 23.48 -20.09
C LYS A 81 -40.21 24.50 -20.37
N TYR A 82 -39.84 25.27 -19.35
CA TYR A 82 -38.70 26.20 -19.30
C TYR A 82 -37.75 25.76 -18.18
N LEU A 83 -36.71 24.99 -18.54
CA LEU A 83 -35.63 24.62 -17.64
C LEU A 83 -34.41 25.46 -18.02
N ASP A 84 -33.84 26.18 -17.06
CA ASP A 84 -32.60 26.92 -17.28
C ASP A 84 -31.40 25.96 -17.20
N PHE A 85 -30.89 25.58 -18.36
CA PHE A 85 -29.74 24.69 -18.44
C PHE A 85 -28.43 25.38 -18.05
N ASP A 86 -28.33 26.70 -18.22
CA ASP A 86 -27.12 27.44 -17.87
C ASP A 86 -26.97 27.53 -16.35
N GLU A 87 -28.09 27.69 -15.64
CA GLU A 87 -28.12 27.58 -14.17
C GLU A 87 -27.68 26.19 -13.70
N ILE A 88 -28.23 25.12 -14.29
CA ILE A 88 -27.88 23.73 -13.94
C ILE A 88 -26.39 23.48 -14.18
N LEU A 89 -25.85 23.90 -15.32
CA LEU A 89 -24.44 23.76 -15.65
C LEU A 89 -23.55 24.53 -14.67
N THR A 90 -23.94 25.75 -14.30
CA THR A 90 -23.23 26.57 -13.32
C THR A 90 -23.17 25.89 -11.96
N ARG A 91 -24.29 25.32 -11.50
CA ARG A 91 -24.36 24.57 -10.23
C ARG A 91 -23.56 23.27 -10.27
N LEU A 92 -23.63 22.52 -11.37
CA LEU A 92 -22.80 21.33 -11.56
C LEU A 92 -21.30 21.66 -11.57
N GLN A 93 -20.91 22.79 -12.16
CA GLN A 93 -19.52 23.24 -12.12
C GLN A 93 -19.07 23.62 -10.70
N LYS A 94 -19.95 24.29 -9.94
CA LYS A 94 -19.69 24.59 -8.52
C LYS A 94 -19.48 23.32 -7.71
N ILE A 95 -20.36 22.33 -7.87
CA ILE A 95 -20.23 21.01 -7.23
C ILE A 95 -18.92 20.32 -7.65
N ASN A 96 -18.53 20.39 -8.92
CA ASN A 96 -17.26 19.84 -9.39
C ASN A 96 -16.06 20.49 -8.68
N ASN A 97 -16.07 21.82 -8.52
CA ASN A 97 -15.01 22.56 -7.84
C ASN A 97 -14.93 22.22 -6.35
N GLU A 98 -16.07 22.03 -5.69
CA GLU A 98 -16.13 21.60 -4.29
C GLU A 98 -15.66 20.15 -4.13
N LEU A 99 -16.09 19.23 -5.00
CA LEU A 99 -15.56 17.85 -5.04
C LEU A 99 -14.04 17.83 -5.27
N SER A 100 -13.53 18.67 -6.17
CA SER A 100 -12.10 18.84 -6.42
C SER A 100 -11.36 19.23 -5.13
N SER A 101 -11.90 20.19 -4.37
CA SER A 101 -11.35 20.57 -3.07
C SER A 101 -11.39 19.44 -2.03
N ILE A 102 -12.51 18.70 -1.97
CA ILE A 102 -12.66 17.54 -1.08
C ILE A 102 -11.63 16.45 -1.43
N PHE A 103 -11.53 16.07 -2.70
CA PHE A 103 -10.59 15.05 -3.16
C PHE A 103 -9.14 15.45 -2.94
N ARG A 104 -8.83 16.76 -3.05
CA ARG A 104 -7.50 17.30 -2.77
C ARG A 104 -7.07 17.03 -1.34
N ASN A 105 -7.99 17.21 -0.39
CA ASN A 105 -7.68 17.16 1.04
C ASN A 105 -7.91 15.79 1.67
N PHE A 106 -8.95 15.07 1.24
CA PHE A 106 -9.43 13.84 1.89
C PHE A 106 -9.38 12.60 0.99
N GLY A 107 -9.13 12.80 -0.31
CA GLY A 107 -9.11 11.71 -1.29
C GLY A 107 -10.50 11.20 -1.68
N THR A 108 -10.53 10.02 -2.30
CA THR A 108 -11.73 9.32 -2.76
C THR A 108 -11.42 7.84 -2.96
N HIS A 109 -12.40 7.01 -3.29
CA HIS A 109 -12.18 5.59 -3.51
C HIS A 109 -11.41 5.30 -4.80
N ASN A 110 -11.83 5.87 -5.92
CA ASN A 110 -11.28 5.55 -7.24
C ASN A 110 -10.34 6.63 -7.74
N ILE A 111 -9.17 6.24 -8.22
CA ILE A 111 -8.22 7.17 -8.86
C ILE A 111 -8.80 7.80 -10.14
N GLU A 112 -9.64 7.08 -10.87
CA GLU A 112 -10.30 7.59 -12.07
C GLU A 112 -11.27 8.73 -11.76
N ASP A 113 -12.03 8.63 -10.66
CA ASP A 113 -12.95 9.69 -10.22
C ASP A 113 -12.18 10.97 -9.86
N LEU A 114 -11.06 10.83 -9.15
CA LEU A 114 -10.19 11.94 -8.81
C LEU A 114 -9.66 12.64 -10.06
N ILE A 115 -9.15 11.88 -11.02
CA ILE A 115 -8.59 12.44 -12.26
C ILE A 115 -9.69 13.09 -13.10
N ALA A 116 -10.88 12.47 -13.17
CA ALA A 116 -12.01 13.02 -13.92
C ALA A 116 -12.50 14.35 -13.34
N VAL A 117 -12.47 14.52 -12.02
CA VAL A 117 -12.82 15.79 -11.36
C VAL A 117 -11.70 16.83 -11.52
N ALA A 118 -10.44 16.42 -11.49
CA ALA A 118 -9.29 17.32 -11.56
C ALA A 118 -8.94 17.80 -12.99
N PHE A 119 -9.05 16.93 -14.00
CA PHE A 119 -8.64 17.18 -15.39
C PHE A 119 -9.72 16.87 -16.45
N ALA A 120 -10.97 16.66 -16.05
CA ALA A 120 -12.08 16.20 -16.90
C ALA A 120 -11.99 14.72 -17.32
N SER A 121 -13.15 14.15 -17.68
CA SER A 121 -13.37 12.72 -17.92
C SER A 121 -12.56 12.12 -19.08
N ASP A 122 -12.22 12.94 -20.04
CA ASP A 122 -11.64 12.56 -21.33
C ASP A 122 -10.11 12.69 -21.34
N PHE A 123 -9.54 13.30 -20.29
CA PHE A 123 -8.10 13.42 -20.11
C PHE A 123 -7.40 12.06 -20.06
N ILE A 124 -7.90 11.12 -19.25
CA ILE A 124 -7.31 9.77 -19.12
C ILE A 124 -7.18 9.08 -20.48
N LYS A 125 -8.19 9.21 -21.34
CA LYS A 125 -8.20 8.56 -22.65
C LYS A 125 -7.09 9.07 -23.57
N LYS A 126 -6.68 10.33 -23.40
CA LYS A 126 -5.58 10.96 -24.16
C LYS A 126 -4.21 10.60 -23.58
N THR A 127 -4.13 10.35 -22.28
CA THR A 127 -2.88 10.13 -21.54
C THR A 127 -2.40 8.68 -21.55
N ILE A 128 -3.32 7.70 -21.70
CA ILE A 128 -2.96 6.28 -21.77
C ILE A 128 -2.28 5.97 -23.12
N THR A 129 -1.11 5.35 -23.04
CA THR A 129 -0.34 4.81 -24.16
C THR A 129 -0.26 3.29 -24.06
N LYS A 130 0.20 2.61 -25.12
CA LYS A 130 0.41 1.15 -25.08
C LYS A 130 1.39 0.73 -23.98
N GLU A 131 2.38 1.56 -23.67
CA GLU A 131 3.44 1.27 -22.69
C GLU A 131 2.96 1.41 -21.25
N ASN A 132 2.07 2.37 -20.97
CA ASN A 132 1.64 2.66 -19.60
C ASN A 132 0.27 2.05 -19.24
N LYS A 133 -0.45 1.48 -20.22
CA LYS A 133 -1.80 0.94 -20.05
C LYS A 133 -1.89 -0.08 -18.92
N ASP A 134 -1.05 -1.11 -18.93
CA ASP A 134 -1.10 -2.15 -17.90
C ASP A 134 -0.79 -1.59 -16.51
N LYS A 135 0.13 -0.62 -16.42
CA LYS A 135 0.42 0.06 -15.16
C LYS A 135 -0.80 0.85 -14.67
N TYR A 136 -1.45 1.59 -15.55
CA TYR A 136 -2.65 2.36 -15.24
C TYR A 136 -3.81 1.46 -14.77
N GLU A 137 -4.07 0.33 -15.43
CA GLU A 137 -5.11 -0.62 -15.01
C GLU A 137 -4.84 -1.16 -13.59
N LEU A 138 -3.58 -1.40 -13.25
CA LEU A 138 -3.20 -1.81 -11.90
C LEU A 138 -3.42 -0.69 -10.88
N LEU A 139 -3.05 0.55 -11.21
CA LEU A 139 -3.31 1.72 -10.37
C LEU A 139 -4.81 1.94 -10.16
N LYS A 140 -5.59 1.83 -11.22
CA LYS A 140 -7.06 1.96 -11.18
C LYS A 140 -7.70 0.95 -10.23
N LYS A 141 -7.16 -0.27 -10.19
CA LYS A 141 -7.73 -1.36 -9.41
C LYS A 141 -7.32 -1.37 -7.93
N TYR A 142 -6.07 -1.02 -7.63
CA TYR A 142 -5.48 -1.25 -6.31
C TYR A 142 -4.98 -0.01 -5.60
N VAL A 143 -5.05 1.18 -6.22
CA VAL A 143 -4.62 2.44 -5.60
C VAL A 143 -5.83 3.30 -5.25
N HIS A 144 -5.99 3.56 -3.96
CA HIS A 144 -7.05 4.36 -3.39
C HIS A 144 -6.52 5.73 -2.97
N PRO A 145 -6.89 6.83 -3.66
CA PRO A 145 -6.37 8.16 -3.36
C PRO A 145 -6.78 8.66 -1.98
N ILE A 146 -5.80 9.18 -1.23
CA ILE A 146 -6.02 9.80 0.09
C ILE A 146 -5.86 11.33 0.05
N SER A 147 -5.20 11.86 -0.98
CA SER A 147 -5.10 13.31 -1.25
C SER A 147 -4.42 13.51 -2.60
N TYR A 148 -4.40 14.74 -3.10
CA TYR A 148 -3.53 15.11 -4.23
C TYR A 148 -3.01 16.53 -4.10
N LYS A 149 -1.93 16.82 -4.83
CA LYS A 149 -1.44 18.18 -5.06
C LYS A 149 -1.43 18.46 -6.57
N ALA A 150 -1.87 19.63 -6.97
CA ALA A 150 -1.73 20.12 -8.33
C ALA A 150 -0.64 21.20 -8.34
N MET A 151 0.43 20.97 -9.08
CA MET A 151 1.58 21.88 -9.16
C MET A 151 1.72 22.40 -10.60
N ALA A 152 1.72 23.72 -10.74
CA ALA A 152 1.98 24.37 -12.03
C ALA A 152 3.47 24.23 -12.41
N TRP A 153 3.72 24.11 -13.70
CA TRP A 153 5.05 24.00 -14.25
C TRP A 153 5.73 25.37 -14.31
N LYS A 154 7.01 25.41 -13.98
CA LYS A 154 7.92 26.51 -14.26
C LYS A 154 8.50 26.38 -15.68
N ASP A 155 9.30 27.35 -16.09
CA ASP A 155 10.02 27.28 -17.35
C ASP A 155 11.11 26.20 -17.28
N ASN A 156 11.14 25.31 -18.27
CA ASN A 156 11.94 24.06 -18.36
C ASN A 156 11.39 22.82 -17.62
N ASP A 157 10.28 22.92 -16.88
CA ASP A 157 9.64 21.74 -16.27
C ASP A 157 9.09 20.80 -17.36
N GLY A 158 9.35 19.50 -17.23
CA GLY A 158 8.86 18.49 -18.16
C GLY A 158 9.78 18.19 -19.34
N GLU A 159 10.85 18.96 -19.55
CA GLU A 159 11.85 18.70 -20.61
C GLU A 159 12.99 17.78 -20.14
N ASN A 160 13.23 17.72 -18.82
CA ASN A 160 14.30 16.92 -18.22
C ASN A 160 13.93 15.44 -18.13
N LYS A 161 14.69 14.58 -18.82
CA LYS A 161 14.58 13.10 -18.76
C LYS A 161 15.50 12.46 -17.71
N LYS A 162 15.80 13.14 -16.60
CA LYS A 162 16.64 12.52 -15.56
C LYS A 162 15.81 11.49 -14.79
N THR A 163 16.26 10.24 -14.80
CA THR A 163 15.65 9.19 -13.99
C THR A 163 15.82 9.52 -12.50
N LEU A 164 14.72 9.59 -11.77
CA LEU A 164 14.72 9.82 -10.34
C LEU A 164 15.04 8.51 -9.62
N ALA A 165 16.04 8.54 -8.74
CA ALA A 165 16.34 7.42 -7.85
C ALA A 165 15.27 7.34 -6.74
N LYS A 166 14.44 6.29 -6.76
CA LYS A 166 13.29 6.09 -5.87
C LYS A 166 13.69 5.47 -4.54
N ASN A 167 14.93 5.02 -4.42
CA ASN A 167 15.57 4.65 -3.18
C ASN A 167 16.07 5.87 -2.36
N ARG A 168 15.65 7.10 -2.68
CA ARG A 168 15.93 8.36 -1.97
C ARG A 168 14.64 9.12 -1.65
N ILE A 169 14.73 10.16 -0.83
CA ILE A 169 13.59 11.09 -0.67
C ILE A 169 13.43 11.82 -2.00
N VAL A 170 12.22 11.78 -2.56
CA VAL A 170 11.86 12.49 -3.78
C VAL A 170 10.83 13.55 -3.41
N GLU A 171 11.24 14.81 -3.53
CA GLU A 171 10.38 15.96 -3.26
C GLU A 171 9.42 16.23 -4.41
N ASP A 172 8.30 16.90 -4.11
CA ASP A 172 7.23 17.11 -5.08
C ASP A 172 7.71 17.92 -6.30
N PHE A 173 8.60 18.90 -6.12
CA PHE A 173 9.16 19.67 -7.25
C PHE A 173 10.00 18.81 -8.20
N MET A 174 10.77 17.84 -7.66
CA MET A 174 11.56 16.90 -8.48
C MET A 174 10.65 16.02 -9.34
N ILE A 175 9.49 15.63 -8.80
CA ILE A 175 8.45 14.88 -9.52
C ILE A 175 7.91 15.72 -10.68
N VAL A 176 7.59 17.00 -10.45
CA VAL A 176 7.11 17.90 -11.50
C VAL A 176 8.12 18.00 -12.65
N GLU A 177 9.39 18.21 -12.31
CA GLU A 177 10.48 18.38 -13.27
C GLU A 177 10.68 17.13 -14.15
N SER A 178 10.77 15.94 -13.55
CA SER A 178 11.36 14.76 -14.23
C SER A 178 10.43 13.56 -14.38
N ALA A 179 9.37 13.43 -13.59
CA ALA A 179 8.56 12.20 -13.56
C ALA A 179 7.77 11.99 -14.86
N GLN A 180 7.55 10.73 -15.23
CA GLN A 180 6.65 10.38 -16.34
C GLN A 180 5.22 10.16 -15.87
N ASN A 181 4.28 10.10 -16.82
CA ASN A 181 2.89 9.74 -16.53
C ASN A 181 2.79 8.37 -15.87
N PHE A 182 2.05 8.30 -14.77
CA PHE A 182 1.87 7.13 -13.91
C PHE A 182 3.16 6.62 -13.26
N GLU A 183 4.18 7.46 -13.16
CA GLU A 183 5.37 7.15 -12.37
C GLU A 183 5.04 7.20 -10.88
N CYS A 184 5.63 6.27 -10.12
CA CYS A 184 5.28 6.03 -8.72
C CYS A 184 6.46 6.24 -7.78
N PHE A 185 6.18 6.75 -6.59
CA PHE A 185 7.17 7.05 -5.56
C PHE A 185 6.69 6.60 -4.17
N ASP A 186 7.62 6.25 -3.28
CA ASP A 186 7.30 5.75 -1.94
C ASP A 186 6.95 6.89 -0.97
N LEU A 187 5.84 6.76 -0.23
CA LEU A 187 5.48 7.69 0.84
C LEU A 187 6.16 7.40 2.19
N ALA A 188 6.84 6.26 2.33
CA ALA A 188 7.43 5.82 3.59
C ALA A 188 8.41 6.82 4.22
N ARG A 189 9.08 7.61 3.38
CA ARG A 189 10.13 8.55 3.83
C ARG A 189 9.63 9.95 4.07
N THR A 190 8.39 10.26 3.66
CA THR A 190 7.78 11.58 3.79
C THR A 190 6.58 11.58 4.72
N SER A 191 6.05 10.42 5.09
CA SER A 191 4.95 10.27 6.07
C SER A 191 5.46 9.90 7.45
N ARG A 192 4.71 10.29 8.48
CA ARG A 192 4.91 9.83 9.88
C ARG A 192 3.95 8.70 10.27
N LYS A 193 2.83 8.56 9.56
CA LYS A 193 1.75 7.62 9.89
C LYS A 193 2.10 6.21 9.42
N PHE A 194 1.99 5.22 10.31
CA PHE A 194 2.43 3.85 10.07
C PHE A 194 1.84 3.24 8.78
N ASN A 195 0.51 3.23 8.63
CA ASN A 195 -0.14 2.65 7.46
C ASN A 195 0.21 3.38 6.16
N THR A 196 0.39 4.71 6.20
CA THR A 196 0.87 5.46 5.04
C THR A 196 2.32 5.10 4.71
N LYS A 197 3.17 4.79 5.71
CA LYS A 197 4.51 4.29 5.43
C LYS A 197 4.47 2.90 4.78
N VAL A 198 3.60 2.02 5.27
CA VAL A 198 3.48 0.65 4.75
C VAL A 198 2.90 0.63 3.35
N TYR A 199 1.73 1.23 3.14
CA TYR A 199 0.94 1.10 1.90
C TYR A 199 0.97 2.33 0.99
N GLY A 200 1.54 3.44 1.44
CA GLY A 200 1.43 4.71 0.75
C GLY A 200 2.30 4.81 -0.51
N ILE A 201 1.71 5.35 -1.57
CA ILE A 201 2.33 5.61 -2.87
C ILE A 201 2.01 7.03 -3.33
N LYS A 202 2.92 7.68 -4.04
CA LYS A 202 2.63 8.86 -4.87
C LYS A 202 2.56 8.45 -6.32
N VAL A 203 1.61 8.99 -7.08
CA VAL A 203 1.47 8.78 -8.53
C VAL A 203 1.51 10.15 -9.23
N ALA A 204 2.40 10.29 -10.20
CA ALA A 204 2.56 11.51 -10.99
C ALA A 204 1.73 11.43 -12.29
N ILE A 205 0.98 12.48 -12.59
CA ILE A 205 0.21 12.61 -13.83
C ILE A 205 0.40 14.03 -14.38
N LYS A 206 0.97 14.12 -15.58
CA LYS A 206 1.31 15.34 -16.29
C LYS A 206 0.20 15.72 -17.26
N ASN A 207 -0.33 16.93 -17.10
CA ASN A 207 -1.23 17.59 -18.05
C ASN A 207 -0.44 18.67 -18.79
N GLN A 208 -0.04 18.36 -20.03
CA GLN A 208 0.72 19.27 -20.89
C GLN A 208 -0.11 20.48 -21.30
N ASP A 209 -1.40 20.29 -21.61
CA ASP A 209 -2.31 21.35 -22.06
C ASP A 209 -2.47 22.44 -20.98
N GLU A 210 -2.55 22.04 -19.71
CA GLU A 210 -2.67 22.97 -18.58
C GLU A 210 -1.33 23.37 -17.95
N ARG A 211 -0.19 22.81 -18.41
CA ARG A 211 1.12 22.94 -17.76
C ARG A 211 1.06 22.66 -16.25
N LYS A 212 0.45 21.53 -15.86
CA LYS A 212 0.31 21.11 -14.46
C LYS A 212 0.65 19.65 -14.27
N THR A 213 1.21 19.32 -13.11
CA THR A 213 1.37 17.94 -12.64
C THR A 213 0.48 17.70 -11.44
N LEU A 214 -0.31 16.63 -11.52
CA LEU A 214 -1.05 16.07 -10.41
C LEU A 214 -0.18 15.03 -9.70
N ILE A 215 0.05 15.24 -8.41
CA ILE A 215 0.77 14.31 -7.54
C ILE A 215 -0.27 13.72 -6.59
N ILE A 216 -0.75 12.53 -6.92
CA ILE A 216 -1.78 11.83 -6.15
C ILE A 216 -1.08 11.01 -5.07
N SER A 217 -1.43 11.23 -3.80
CA SER A 217 -1.05 10.34 -2.71
C SER A 217 -2.16 9.31 -2.53
N GLY A 218 -1.83 8.03 -2.48
CA GLY A 218 -2.78 6.94 -2.33
C GLY A 218 -2.27 5.82 -1.44
N LEU A 219 -3.17 4.92 -1.07
CA LEU A 219 -2.84 3.64 -0.43
C LEU A 219 -2.97 2.52 -1.46
N VAL A 220 -2.02 1.60 -1.47
CA VAL A 220 -2.05 0.40 -2.27
C VAL A 220 -2.67 -0.74 -1.46
N ASP A 221 -3.58 -1.49 -2.06
CA ASP A 221 -4.10 -2.72 -1.46
C ASP A 221 -3.01 -3.80 -1.29
N ASP A 222 -3.05 -4.47 -0.14
CA ASP A 222 -2.22 -5.64 0.13
C ASP A 222 -2.95 -6.91 -0.31
N ILE A 223 -2.66 -7.35 -1.53
CA ILE A 223 -3.13 -8.64 -2.05
C ILE A 223 -1.97 -9.61 -2.21
N ILE A 224 -2.30 -10.90 -2.19
CA ILE A 224 -1.33 -11.95 -2.51
C ILE A 224 -0.96 -11.83 -3.99
N VAL A 225 0.24 -11.31 -4.26
CA VAL A 225 0.73 -11.05 -5.61
C VAL A 225 0.71 -12.30 -6.50
N ASN A 226 1.05 -13.47 -5.93
CA ASN A 226 1.02 -14.75 -6.64
C ASN A 226 -0.40 -15.19 -7.05
N CYS A 227 -1.44 -14.60 -6.47
CA CYS A 227 -2.84 -14.82 -6.85
C CYS A 227 -3.32 -13.80 -7.91
N SER A 228 -2.44 -12.98 -8.47
CA SER A 228 -2.77 -12.01 -9.51
C SER A 228 -2.39 -12.52 -10.90
N ASN A 229 -3.33 -12.42 -11.84
CA ASN A 229 -3.10 -12.73 -13.25
C ASN A 229 -2.75 -11.48 -14.10
N HIS A 230 -2.50 -10.34 -13.45
CA HIS A 230 -2.25 -9.08 -14.14
C HIS A 230 -0.93 -9.10 -14.92
N VAL A 231 -0.97 -8.65 -16.19
CA VAL A 231 0.16 -8.68 -17.13
C VAL A 231 1.38 -7.92 -16.57
N PHE A 232 1.17 -6.68 -16.10
CA PHE A 232 2.24 -5.89 -15.46
C PHE A 232 2.98 -6.65 -14.35
N ILE A 233 2.25 -7.28 -13.43
CA ILE A 233 2.83 -8.00 -12.29
C ILE A 233 3.66 -9.18 -12.77
N LYS A 234 3.10 -9.99 -13.68
CA LYS A 234 3.80 -11.15 -14.25
C LYS A 234 5.09 -10.76 -14.95
N ASN A 235 5.01 -9.76 -15.83
CA ASN A 235 6.18 -9.28 -16.58
C ASN A 235 7.24 -8.70 -15.64
N LYS A 236 6.82 -7.93 -14.63
CA LYS A 236 7.75 -7.35 -13.65
C LYS A 236 8.47 -8.44 -12.84
N ILE A 237 7.73 -9.43 -12.32
CA ILE A 237 8.33 -10.56 -11.59
C ILE A 237 9.26 -11.38 -12.51
N GLN A 238 8.85 -11.64 -13.75
CA GLN A 238 9.67 -12.38 -14.70
C GLN A 238 10.99 -11.63 -14.98
N SER A 239 10.92 -10.32 -15.24
CA SER A 239 12.12 -9.49 -15.44
C SER A 239 13.07 -9.52 -14.24
N LEU A 240 12.56 -9.61 -13.01
CA LEU A 240 13.40 -9.71 -11.82
C LEU A 240 14.24 -10.98 -11.78
N TYR A 241 13.73 -12.09 -12.34
CA TYR A 241 14.47 -13.35 -12.44
C TYR A 241 15.38 -13.38 -13.65
N ASP A 242 14.92 -12.84 -14.79
CA ASP A 242 15.67 -12.86 -16.06
C ASP A 242 16.90 -11.95 -16.01
N GLU A 243 16.79 -10.79 -15.32
CA GLU A 243 17.83 -9.76 -15.26
C GLU A 243 18.63 -9.79 -13.95
N LYS A 244 18.44 -10.82 -13.10
CA LYS A 244 19.11 -10.84 -11.80
C LYS A 244 20.65 -10.89 -11.95
N PRO A 245 21.41 -10.23 -11.06
CA PRO A 245 22.86 -10.32 -11.08
C PRO A 245 23.36 -11.75 -10.85
N ASN A 246 24.55 -12.04 -11.37
CA ASN A 246 25.19 -13.34 -11.22
C ASN A 246 25.97 -13.50 -9.91
N ASP A 247 25.96 -12.50 -9.02
CA ASP A 247 26.62 -12.58 -7.73
C ASP A 247 26.03 -13.72 -6.88
N PRO A 248 26.86 -14.42 -6.07
CA PRO A 248 26.42 -15.59 -5.30
C PRO A 248 25.18 -15.35 -4.42
N ASP A 249 25.03 -14.14 -3.90
CA ASP A 249 23.90 -13.73 -3.05
C ASP A 249 22.54 -13.94 -3.76
N PHE A 250 22.47 -13.70 -5.08
CA PHE A 250 21.25 -13.84 -5.90
C PHE A 250 20.99 -15.29 -6.38
N LEU A 251 21.94 -16.19 -6.15
CA LEU A 251 21.83 -17.62 -6.47
C LEU A 251 21.26 -18.44 -5.31
N THR A 252 21.12 -17.82 -4.14
CA THR A 252 20.52 -18.45 -2.96
C THR A 252 18.99 -18.49 -3.05
N SER A 253 18.37 -19.36 -2.24
CA SER A 253 16.91 -19.39 -2.08
C SER A 253 16.35 -18.15 -1.36
N ASP A 254 17.20 -17.30 -0.77
CA ASP A 254 16.79 -16.06 -0.12
C ASP A 254 16.26 -15.05 -1.15
N PHE A 255 16.86 -15.00 -2.35
CA PHE A 255 16.39 -14.11 -3.40
C PHE A 255 14.96 -14.46 -3.85
N GLY A 256 14.68 -15.76 -4.05
CA GLY A 256 13.32 -16.21 -4.37
C GLY A 256 12.33 -15.90 -3.25
N ARG A 257 12.75 -15.98 -1.98
CA ARG A 257 11.92 -15.54 -0.84
C ARG A 257 11.69 -14.03 -0.86
N PHE A 258 12.73 -13.24 -1.12
CA PHE A 258 12.61 -11.78 -1.25
C PHE A 258 11.58 -11.40 -2.33
N VAL A 259 11.69 -11.94 -3.54
CA VAL A 259 10.74 -11.66 -4.64
C VAL A 259 9.30 -12.01 -4.24
N ASN A 260 9.09 -13.14 -3.56
CA ASN A 260 7.78 -13.54 -3.05
C ASN A 260 7.22 -12.63 -1.93
N THR A 261 8.04 -11.78 -1.32
CA THR A 261 7.60 -10.85 -0.26
C THR A 261 7.25 -9.46 -0.78
N LEU A 262 7.57 -9.17 -2.04
CA LEU A 262 7.23 -7.89 -2.68
C LEU A 262 5.71 -7.74 -2.80
N THR A 263 5.20 -6.57 -2.46
CA THR A 263 3.79 -6.22 -2.66
C THR A 263 3.62 -5.44 -3.96
N ILE A 264 2.37 -5.16 -4.35
CA ILE A 264 2.08 -4.30 -5.51
C ILE A 264 2.77 -2.94 -5.37
N LYS A 265 2.87 -2.41 -4.14
CA LYS A 265 3.53 -1.14 -3.86
C LYS A 265 4.98 -1.16 -4.35
N GLU A 266 5.78 -2.14 -3.92
CA GLU A 266 7.18 -2.22 -4.34
C GLU A 266 7.32 -2.42 -5.86
N LEU A 267 6.45 -3.25 -6.46
CA LEU A 267 6.48 -3.54 -7.90
C LEU A 267 6.12 -2.33 -8.77
N LEU A 268 5.24 -1.44 -8.29
CA LEU A 268 4.85 -0.20 -8.99
C LEU A 268 5.93 0.89 -8.92
N ILE A 269 6.66 0.95 -7.82
CA ILE A 269 7.64 2.00 -7.52
C ILE A 269 8.97 1.67 -8.16
N TYR A 270 9.58 0.54 -7.77
CA TYR A 270 11.01 0.33 -7.94
C TYR A 270 11.40 -0.34 -9.26
N GLY A 271 12.52 0.12 -9.83
CA GLY A 271 13.25 -0.58 -10.89
C GLY A 271 13.86 -1.90 -10.42
N ASN A 272 14.34 -2.73 -11.34
CA ASN A 272 14.99 -4.01 -11.00
C ASN A 272 16.26 -3.77 -10.18
N ASP A 273 17.13 -2.85 -10.61
CA ASP A 273 18.34 -2.45 -9.88
C ASP A 273 18.04 -1.98 -8.45
N GLU A 274 16.99 -1.19 -8.26
CA GLU A 274 16.60 -0.69 -6.94
C GLU A 274 16.09 -1.81 -6.03
N LEU A 275 15.40 -2.80 -6.59
CA LEU A 275 14.96 -3.99 -5.87
C LEU A 275 16.13 -4.91 -5.53
N TYR A 276 17.12 -5.05 -6.42
CA TYR A 276 18.36 -5.79 -6.15
C TYR A 276 19.18 -5.13 -5.04
N GLN A 277 19.36 -3.80 -5.09
CA GLN A 277 19.99 -3.04 -4.02
C GLN A 277 19.26 -3.21 -2.69
N ARG A 278 17.92 -3.24 -2.71
CA ARG A 278 17.11 -3.46 -1.51
C ARG A 278 17.32 -4.87 -0.95
N PHE A 279 17.38 -5.90 -1.79
CA PHE A 279 17.68 -7.27 -1.38
C PHE A 279 19.05 -7.36 -0.70
N ILE A 280 20.11 -6.83 -1.33
CA ILE A 280 21.45 -6.78 -0.74
C ILE A 280 21.44 -6.01 0.59
N GLY A 281 20.73 -4.88 0.65
CA GLY A 281 20.55 -4.13 1.90
C GLY A 281 19.94 -4.98 3.02
N TYR A 282 18.99 -5.87 2.71
CA TYR A 282 18.39 -6.76 3.71
C TYR A 282 19.39 -7.81 4.18
N LEU A 283 20.18 -8.41 3.27
CA LEU A 283 21.22 -9.37 3.63
C LEU A 283 22.27 -8.74 4.56
N THR A 284 22.75 -7.55 4.23
CA THR A 284 23.70 -6.80 5.04
C THR A 284 23.15 -6.54 6.44
N GLN A 285 21.90 -6.08 6.55
CA GLN A 285 21.31 -5.80 7.87
C GLN A 285 21.15 -7.06 8.72
N VAL A 286 20.72 -8.17 8.13
CA VAL A 286 20.62 -9.45 8.83
C VAL A 286 21.98 -9.92 9.35
N ASN A 287 23.04 -9.77 8.55
CA ASN A 287 24.40 -10.11 8.98
C ASN A 287 24.88 -9.23 10.13
N LEU A 288 24.56 -7.93 10.11
CA LEU A 288 24.87 -7.02 11.21
C LEU A 288 24.12 -7.38 12.50
N ILE A 289 22.84 -7.74 12.40
CA ILE A 289 22.06 -8.21 13.55
C ILE A 289 22.71 -9.45 14.16
N LYS A 290 23.15 -10.41 13.34
CA LYS A 290 23.82 -11.65 13.80
C LYS A 290 25.13 -11.38 14.56
N GLN A 291 25.86 -10.33 14.20
CA GLN A 291 27.12 -9.98 14.86
C GLN A 291 26.93 -9.28 16.22
N LYS A 292 25.74 -8.74 16.49
CA LYS A 292 25.45 -8.02 17.73
C LYS A 292 24.95 -8.97 18.83
N PRO A 293 25.24 -8.68 20.12
CA PRO A 293 24.61 -9.38 21.23
C PRO A 293 23.09 -9.26 21.18
N ILE A 294 22.37 -10.32 21.56
CA ILE A 294 20.89 -10.34 21.57
C ILE A 294 20.32 -9.16 22.40
N SER A 295 20.93 -8.84 23.54
CA SER A 295 20.52 -7.70 24.38
C SER A 295 20.56 -6.36 23.65
N GLN A 296 21.56 -6.16 22.77
CA GLN A 296 21.65 -4.97 21.95
C GLN A 296 20.58 -4.98 20.86
N ASN A 297 20.39 -6.10 20.17
CA ASN A 297 19.35 -6.24 19.14
C ASN A 297 17.95 -5.97 19.71
N VAL A 298 17.64 -6.49 20.91
CA VAL A 298 16.39 -6.23 21.62
C VAL A 298 16.23 -4.74 21.94
N LYS A 299 17.27 -4.09 22.50
CA LYS A 299 17.22 -2.66 22.83
C LYS A 299 16.99 -1.80 21.58
N GLU A 300 17.72 -2.09 20.50
CA GLU A 300 17.57 -1.37 19.23
C GLU A 300 16.17 -1.58 18.63
N PHE A 301 15.64 -2.80 18.65
CA PHE A 301 14.31 -3.12 18.14
C PHE A 301 13.18 -2.42 18.91
N ILE A 302 13.21 -2.47 20.25
CA ILE A 302 12.20 -1.80 21.10
C ILE A 302 12.26 -0.28 20.92
N SER A 303 13.45 0.28 20.69
CA SER A 303 13.61 1.72 20.45
C SER A 303 13.10 2.20 19.08
N CYS A 304 12.85 1.28 18.14
CA CYS A 304 12.35 1.63 16.81
C CYS A 304 10.86 1.93 16.84
N GLU A 305 10.41 2.85 15.97
CA GLU A 305 8.98 2.96 15.64
C GLU A 305 8.45 1.67 14.99
N LEU A 306 7.13 1.49 15.01
CA LEU A 306 6.45 0.30 14.48
C LEU A 306 6.86 -0.07 13.04
N TYR A 307 7.13 0.94 12.20
CA TYR A 307 7.61 0.72 10.83
C TYR A 307 9.03 0.11 10.78
N GLY A 308 9.93 0.55 11.68
CA GLY A 308 11.27 0.00 11.82
C GLY A 308 11.23 -1.43 12.38
N GLN A 309 10.39 -1.67 13.39
CA GLN A 309 10.16 -3.01 13.94
C GLN A 309 9.66 -3.98 12.85
N ARG A 310 8.67 -3.55 12.05
CA ARG A 310 8.14 -4.32 10.91
C ARG A 310 9.25 -4.68 9.93
N GLN A 311 10.11 -3.72 9.61
CA GLN A 311 11.21 -3.90 8.67
C GLN A 311 12.23 -4.92 9.17
N THR A 312 12.61 -4.86 10.45
CA THR A 312 13.52 -5.83 11.08
C THR A 312 12.92 -7.24 11.05
N LEU A 313 11.63 -7.40 11.37
CA LEU A 313 10.98 -8.71 11.30
C LEU A 313 10.95 -9.27 9.89
N ILE A 314 10.61 -8.46 8.87
CA ILE A 314 10.62 -8.89 7.47
C ILE A 314 12.02 -9.39 7.07
N GLN A 315 13.07 -8.67 7.48
CA GLN A 315 14.46 -9.02 7.18
C GLN A 315 14.86 -10.35 7.80
N LEU A 316 14.58 -10.56 9.08
CA LEU A 316 14.89 -11.81 9.78
C LEU A 316 14.08 -12.99 9.23
N LEU A 317 12.76 -12.82 9.04
CA LEU A 317 11.86 -13.86 8.57
C LEU A 317 12.13 -14.26 7.11
N MET A 318 12.75 -13.40 6.31
CA MET A 318 13.22 -13.80 4.97
C MET A 318 14.24 -14.96 5.05
N LYS A 319 15.06 -15.00 6.10
CA LYS A 319 15.99 -16.10 6.37
C LYS A 319 15.30 -17.30 7.03
N ASN A 320 14.09 -17.65 6.59
CA ASN A 320 13.28 -18.79 7.08
C ASN A 320 13.97 -20.18 7.04
N SER A 321 15.20 -20.28 6.55
CA SER A 321 15.99 -21.52 6.50
C SER A 321 16.99 -21.62 7.66
N ASP A 322 17.20 -20.53 8.40
CA ASP A 322 18.11 -20.45 9.54
C ASP A 322 17.28 -20.39 10.83
N PRO A 323 17.33 -21.44 11.67
CA PRO A 323 16.61 -21.46 12.94
C PRO A 323 16.98 -20.27 13.84
N GLU A 324 18.23 -19.82 13.86
CA GLU A 324 18.68 -18.72 14.72
C GLU A 324 17.91 -17.42 14.42
N PHE A 325 17.74 -17.10 13.12
CA PHE A 325 16.95 -15.95 12.70
C PHE A 325 15.45 -16.14 12.96
N GLN A 326 14.94 -17.37 12.88
CA GLN A 326 13.56 -17.69 13.26
C GLN A 326 13.31 -17.44 14.75
N TYR A 327 14.19 -17.92 15.64
CA TYR A 327 14.10 -17.66 17.09
C TYR A 327 14.14 -16.17 17.37
N LEU A 328 15.11 -15.46 16.78
CA LEU A 328 15.27 -14.04 17.03
C LEU A 328 14.05 -13.25 16.56
N ALA A 329 13.51 -13.54 15.37
CA ALA A 329 12.31 -12.88 14.87
C ALA A 329 11.10 -13.10 15.80
N TYR A 330 10.90 -14.34 16.25
CA TYR A 330 9.80 -14.67 17.15
C TYR A 330 9.97 -14.01 18.52
N LEU A 331 11.17 -14.08 19.10
CA LEU A 331 11.50 -13.41 20.36
C LEU A 331 11.24 -11.91 20.29
N LEU A 332 11.72 -11.23 19.24
CA LEU A 332 11.53 -9.78 19.09
C LEU A 332 10.04 -9.42 18.97
N TYR A 333 9.26 -10.23 18.25
CA TYR A 333 7.80 -10.03 18.17
C TYR A 333 7.11 -10.25 19.51
N ASP A 334 7.46 -11.31 20.24
CA ASP A 334 6.88 -11.64 21.54
C ASP A 334 7.17 -10.54 22.57
N LEU A 335 8.37 -9.95 22.53
CA LEU A 335 8.77 -8.82 23.40
C LEU A 335 8.00 -7.51 23.15
N LEU A 336 7.14 -7.43 22.13
CA LEU A 336 6.20 -6.32 21.97
C LEU A 336 5.00 -6.40 22.93
N THR A 337 4.83 -7.50 23.68
CA THR A 337 3.84 -7.55 24.78
C THR A 337 4.29 -6.69 25.94
N ASN A 338 3.49 -5.68 26.30
CA ASN A 338 3.74 -4.84 27.49
C ASN A 338 3.43 -5.54 28.83
N ASP A 339 2.73 -6.68 28.79
CA ASP A 339 2.39 -7.43 29.99
C ASP A 339 3.40 -8.57 30.16
N GLY A 340 4.18 -8.55 31.25
CA GLY A 340 5.25 -9.51 31.56
C GLY A 340 4.85 -10.98 31.71
N ASN A 341 3.67 -11.37 31.22
CA ASN A 341 3.20 -12.73 31.08
C ASN A 341 2.98 -13.02 29.58
N GLY A 342 3.97 -13.60 28.91
CA GLY A 342 3.94 -14.01 27.49
C GLY A 342 2.93 -15.12 27.12
N ASN A 343 1.80 -15.18 27.82
CA ASN A 343 0.67 -16.08 27.60
C ASN A 343 -0.68 -15.31 27.47
N GLY A 344 -0.67 -13.97 27.38
CA GLY A 344 -1.85 -13.15 27.12
C GLY A 344 -2.21 -13.07 25.63
N PRO A 345 -3.41 -12.57 25.27
CA PRO A 345 -3.75 -12.26 23.88
C PRO A 345 -2.80 -11.19 23.30
N ASP A 346 -2.57 -11.22 21.98
CA ASP A 346 -1.72 -10.24 21.27
C ASP A 346 -2.11 -8.80 21.63
N THR A 347 -1.12 -7.92 21.84
CA THR A 347 -1.38 -6.49 22.05
C THR A 347 -1.91 -5.84 20.77
N ILE A 348 -2.48 -4.63 20.89
CA ILE A 348 -2.90 -3.83 19.72
C ILE A 348 -1.72 -3.59 18.79
N GLU A 349 -0.54 -3.29 19.33
CA GLU A 349 0.68 -3.04 18.53
C GLU A 349 1.14 -4.29 17.80
N GLN A 350 1.16 -5.44 18.48
CA GLN A 350 1.46 -6.74 17.85
C GLN A 350 0.50 -7.07 16.73
N THR A 351 -0.81 -6.90 16.98
CA THR A 351 -1.86 -7.14 15.98
C THR A 351 -1.66 -6.26 14.75
N VAL A 352 -1.48 -4.95 14.95
CA VAL A 352 -1.26 -3.98 13.85
C VAL A 352 0.02 -4.29 13.08
N LEU A 353 1.10 -4.64 13.79
CA LEU A 353 2.38 -5.01 13.18
C LEU A 353 2.23 -6.27 12.34
N PHE A 354 1.69 -7.35 12.93
CA PHE A 354 1.50 -8.63 12.27
C PHE A 354 0.61 -8.48 11.06
N ASP A 355 -0.53 -7.79 11.19
CA ASP A 355 -1.48 -7.57 10.11
C ASP A 355 -0.87 -6.79 8.94
N SER A 356 0.12 -5.93 9.22
CA SER A 356 0.85 -5.19 8.20
C SER A 356 1.86 -6.01 7.40
N LEU A 357 2.22 -7.22 7.84
CA LEU A 357 3.23 -8.04 7.16
C LEU A 357 2.66 -8.63 5.86
N PRO A 358 3.46 -8.67 4.76
CA PRO A 358 3.05 -9.37 3.55
C PRO A 358 2.73 -10.83 3.84
N TRP A 359 1.78 -11.41 3.10
CA TRP A 359 1.29 -12.77 3.35
C TRP A 359 2.40 -13.84 3.45
N ASN A 360 3.41 -13.78 2.58
CA ASN A 360 4.50 -14.76 2.63
C ASN A 360 5.40 -14.58 3.87
N ILE A 361 5.55 -13.36 4.39
CA ILE A 361 6.22 -13.16 5.68
C ILE A 361 5.39 -13.73 6.83
N LYS A 362 4.06 -13.58 6.81
CA LYS A 362 3.17 -14.21 7.79
C LYS A 362 3.29 -15.74 7.79
N LYS A 363 3.52 -16.37 6.64
CA LYS A 363 3.83 -17.80 6.56
C LYS A 363 5.15 -18.14 7.24
N PHE A 364 6.21 -17.41 6.94
CA PHE A 364 7.52 -17.60 7.57
C PHE A 364 7.46 -17.37 9.09
N PHE A 365 6.64 -16.42 9.54
CA PHE A 365 6.39 -16.21 10.97
C PHE A 365 5.76 -17.45 11.62
N ARG A 366 4.76 -18.06 10.98
CA ARG A 366 4.15 -19.31 11.47
C ARG A 366 5.14 -20.47 11.49
N ASP A 367 6.06 -20.53 10.54
CA ASP A 367 7.13 -21.53 10.54
C ASP A 367 8.11 -21.28 11.70
N ALA A 368 8.51 -20.03 11.92
CA ALA A 368 9.37 -19.63 13.03
C ALA A 368 8.76 -19.96 14.40
N MET A 369 7.44 -19.76 14.56
CA MET A 369 6.69 -20.19 15.75
C MET A 369 6.81 -21.71 15.97
N LYS A 370 6.57 -22.51 14.92
CA LYS A 370 6.64 -23.98 15.00
C LYS A 370 8.05 -24.46 15.33
N THR A 371 9.06 -23.90 14.68
CA THR A 371 10.46 -24.21 14.97
C THR A 371 10.77 -23.89 16.43
N THR A 372 10.35 -22.72 16.91
CA THR A 372 10.60 -22.28 18.28
C THR A 372 9.98 -23.21 19.31
N LEU A 373 8.70 -23.54 19.14
CA LEU A 373 7.99 -24.47 20.03
C LEU A 373 8.63 -25.87 20.03
N LYS A 374 9.04 -26.36 18.85
CA LYS A 374 9.66 -27.68 18.71
C LYS A 374 10.99 -27.74 19.47
N TYR A 375 11.87 -26.78 19.28
CA TYR A 375 13.18 -26.79 19.94
C TYR A 375 13.10 -26.58 21.45
N THR A 376 12.20 -25.71 21.92
CA THR A 376 11.93 -25.57 23.36
C THR A 376 11.47 -26.91 23.95
N LYS A 377 10.60 -27.64 23.23
CA LYS A 377 10.13 -28.97 23.63
C LYS A 377 11.25 -30.02 23.59
N ASP A 378 12.13 -29.97 22.59
CA ASP A 378 13.27 -30.87 22.45
C ASP A 378 14.32 -30.63 23.56
N LEU A 379 14.53 -29.37 23.97
CA LEU A 379 15.36 -29.00 25.11
C LEU A 379 14.74 -29.39 26.45
N SER A 380 13.43 -29.18 26.62
CA SER A 380 12.74 -29.50 27.88
C SER A 380 12.57 -31.00 28.10
N ASN A 381 12.45 -31.78 27.01
CA ASN A 381 12.33 -33.24 27.03
C ASN A 381 13.64 -33.91 26.62
N PHE A 382 14.78 -33.41 27.11
CA PHE A 382 16.05 -34.07 26.88
C PHE A 382 16.01 -35.46 27.52
N ASP A 383 15.99 -36.48 26.67
CA ASP A 383 15.93 -37.88 27.09
C ASP A 383 17.26 -38.28 27.75
N SER A 384 17.23 -38.45 29.07
CA SER A 384 18.39 -38.86 29.86
C SER A 384 18.92 -40.23 29.43
N SER A 385 18.13 -41.06 28.75
CA SER A 385 18.58 -42.34 28.19
C SER A 385 19.60 -42.20 27.04
N LYS A 386 19.75 -40.98 26.47
CA LYS A 386 20.80 -40.68 25.47
C LYS A 386 22.18 -40.43 26.09
N ILE A 387 22.27 -40.27 27.41
CA ILE A 387 23.55 -40.21 28.12
C ILE A 387 23.97 -41.64 28.40
N PRO A 388 25.18 -42.10 28.00
CA PRO A 388 25.65 -43.44 28.36
C PRO A 388 25.53 -43.69 29.86
N ILE A 389 25.05 -44.87 30.26
CA ILE A 389 24.75 -45.18 31.68
C ILE A 389 26.01 -45.02 32.54
N GLU A 390 27.18 -45.30 31.99
CA GLU A 390 28.48 -45.07 32.62
C GLU A 390 28.67 -43.60 33.01
N GLN A 391 28.34 -42.67 32.10
CA GLN A 391 28.43 -41.24 32.36
C GLN A 391 27.34 -40.78 33.35
N GLN A 392 26.15 -41.37 33.29
CA GLN A 392 25.11 -41.12 34.28
C GLN A 392 25.57 -41.52 35.69
N ILE A 393 26.21 -42.69 35.83
CA ILE A 393 26.73 -43.18 37.11
C ILE A 393 27.85 -42.27 37.64
N CYS A 394 28.77 -41.84 36.78
CA CYS A 394 29.83 -40.90 37.16
C CYS A 394 29.28 -39.56 37.68
N LEU A 395 28.18 -39.07 37.09
CA LEU A 395 27.56 -37.79 37.43
C LEU A 395 26.56 -37.87 38.60
N LEU A 396 26.27 -39.06 39.15
CA LEU A 396 25.44 -39.21 40.34
C LEU A 396 26.03 -38.41 41.52
N LYS A 397 25.18 -37.72 42.28
CA LYS A 397 25.56 -37.14 43.58
C LYS A 397 25.53 -38.22 44.67
N ALA A 398 26.40 -39.21 44.53
CA ALA A 398 26.58 -40.32 45.47
C ALA A 398 28.06 -40.53 45.78
N THR A 399 28.36 -41.32 46.81
CA THR A 399 29.75 -41.66 47.16
C THR A 399 30.36 -42.59 46.11
N ASP A 400 31.68 -42.58 45.98
CA ASP A 400 32.38 -43.40 44.97
C ASP A 400 32.10 -44.90 45.14
N ASN A 401 31.91 -45.37 46.37
CA ASN A 401 31.52 -46.75 46.66
C ASN A 401 30.14 -47.12 46.10
N VAL A 402 29.19 -46.18 46.08
CA VAL A 402 27.86 -46.39 45.45
C VAL A 402 27.98 -46.36 43.93
N LYS A 403 28.82 -45.48 43.37
CA LYS A 403 29.08 -45.40 41.93
C LYS A 403 29.79 -46.65 41.40
N GLU A 404 30.77 -47.16 42.14
CA GLU A 404 31.50 -48.39 41.83
C GLU A 404 30.55 -49.59 41.80
N LYS A 405 29.70 -49.75 42.82
CA LYS A 405 28.69 -50.82 42.86
C LYS A 405 27.66 -50.73 41.73
N ALA A 406 27.34 -49.52 41.28
CA ALA A 406 26.46 -49.30 40.14
C ALA A 406 27.16 -49.64 38.81
N MET A 407 28.45 -49.28 38.65
CA MET A 407 29.26 -49.65 37.47
C MET A 407 29.48 -51.15 37.33
N VAL A 408 29.60 -51.88 38.44
CA VAL A 408 29.78 -53.35 38.44
C VAL A 408 28.47 -54.10 38.11
N LYS A 409 27.32 -53.42 38.20
CA LYS A 409 25.98 -53.98 37.91
C LYS A 409 25.46 -53.65 36.50
N LEU A 410 26.17 -52.81 35.75
CA LEU A 410 26.01 -52.67 34.31
C LEU A 410 26.36 -54.00 33.63
#